data_AF-A0A0F9YE11-F1
#
_entry.id   AF-A0A0F9YE11-F1
#
_cell.length_a   1.000
_cell.length_b   1.000
_cell.length_c   1.000
_cell.angle_alpha   90.00
_cell.angle_beta   90.00
_cell.angle_gamma   90.00
#
_symmetry.space_group_name_H-M   'P 1'
#
loop_
_entity.id
_entity.type
_entity.pdbx_description
1 polymer ?
#
loop_
_entity_poly.entity_id
_entity_poly.type
_entity_poly.pdbx_seq_one_letter_code
_entity_poly.pdbx_strand_id
1 'polypeptide(L)'
;MEFFAVTTTSVYLVKDEKDEEGIPIIEKIVLRGESKISVGQRLKNGRYVGITPCGIILYDEDHPRGIERSPQKPEEVNIAFYGGKTTPIIALFLSKDKATTCLDSEDLEPSDSRWENETREVLNSIGNNHPVLIISYWSPDLSQFHFPEN
;
A
#
# COMPACT_ATOMS: atom_id res chain seq x y z
N MET A 1 2.17 4.63 -12.73
CA MET A 1 3.05 4.69 -11.55
C MET A 1 3.44 3.28 -11.11
N GLU A 2 4.72 3.08 -10.78
CA GLU A 2 5.27 1.83 -10.26
C GLU A 2 6.12 2.13 -9.02
N PHE A 3 5.96 1.33 -7.96
CA PHE A 3 6.79 1.39 -6.76
C PHE A 3 6.83 0.04 -6.04
N PHE A 4 7.64 -0.06 -5.01
CA PHE A 4 7.83 -1.24 -4.19
C PHE A 4 7.44 -0.95 -2.75
N ALA A 5 6.66 -1.85 -2.16
CA ALA A 5 6.27 -1.76 -0.76
C ALA A 5 6.90 -2.89 0.03
N VAL A 6 7.65 -2.54 1.06
CA VAL A 6 8.22 -3.48 2.01
C VAL A 6 7.25 -3.64 3.16
N THR A 7 6.90 -4.87 3.45
CA THR A 7 6.16 -5.25 4.66
C THR A 7 7.06 -6.10 5.54
N THR A 8 6.62 -6.43 6.75
CA THR A 8 7.41 -7.19 7.74
C THR A 8 8.12 -8.42 7.17
N THR A 9 7.49 -9.10 6.20
CA THR A 9 7.97 -10.37 5.64
C THR A 9 8.06 -10.38 4.13
N SER A 10 7.77 -9.30 3.40
CA SER A 10 7.68 -9.38 1.94
C SER A 10 7.97 -8.05 1.25
N VAL A 11 8.38 -8.14 -0.01
CA VAL A 11 8.36 -6.99 -0.94
C VAL A 11 7.25 -7.23 -1.96
N TYR A 12 6.42 -6.21 -2.16
CA TYR A 12 5.39 -6.17 -3.19
C TYR A 12 5.77 -5.14 -4.26
N LEU A 13 5.63 -5.52 -5.53
CA LEU A 13 5.57 -4.62 -6.66
C LEU A 13 4.15 -4.07 -6.76
N VAL A 14 4.00 -2.75 -6.78
CA VAL A 14 2.72 -2.06 -6.91
C VAL A 14 2.73 -1.25 -8.19
N LYS A 15 1.75 -1.47 -9.06
CA LYS A 15 1.48 -0.67 -10.25
C LYS A 15 0.03 -0.23 -10.27
N ASP A 16 -0.18 1.00 -10.73
CA ASP A 16 -1.53 1.51 -11.05
C ASP A 16 -2.09 0.95 -12.38
N GLU A 17 -1.24 0.33 -13.20
CA GLU A 17 -1.63 -0.43 -14.37
C GLU A 17 -2.62 -1.53 -13.96
N LYS A 18 -3.70 -1.63 -14.72
CA LYS A 18 -4.79 -2.55 -14.46
C LYS A 18 -4.69 -3.76 -15.39
N ASP A 19 -5.02 -4.93 -14.86
CA ASP A 19 -5.18 -6.13 -15.67
C ASP A 19 -6.48 -6.13 -16.48
N GLU A 20 -6.76 -7.25 -17.18
CA GLU A 20 -7.97 -7.42 -17.99
C GLU A 20 -9.28 -7.30 -17.19
N GLU A 21 -9.24 -7.49 -15.86
CA GLU A 21 -10.38 -7.36 -14.95
C GLU A 21 -10.51 -5.93 -14.37
N GLY A 22 -9.58 -5.03 -14.70
CA GLY A 22 -9.53 -3.67 -14.19
C GLY A 22 -8.89 -3.57 -12.79
N ILE A 23 -8.16 -4.60 -12.35
CA ILE A 23 -7.55 -4.68 -11.02
C ILE A 23 -6.09 -4.18 -11.12
N PRO A 24 -5.65 -3.25 -10.26
CA PRO A 24 -4.26 -2.78 -10.25
C PRO A 24 -3.30 -3.90 -9.82
N ILE A 25 -2.10 -3.91 -10.41
CA ILE A 25 -1.13 -4.98 -10.19
C ILE A 25 -0.42 -4.79 -8.85
N ILE A 26 -0.71 -5.67 -7.89
CA ILE A 26 0.04 -5.78 -6.63
C ILE A 26 0.56 -7.20 -6.50
N GLU A 27 1.84 -7.39 -6.80
CA GLU A 27 2.47 -8.70 -6.89
C GLU A 27 3.52 -8.89 -5.81
N LYS A 28 3.48 -10.01 -5.08
CA LYS A 28 4.57 -10.34 -4.17
C LYS A 28 5.79 -10.78 -4.97
N ILE A 29 6.91 -10.10 -4.79
CA ILE A 29 8.14 -10.40 -5.52
C ILE A 29 9.26 -10.97 -4.64
N VAL A 30 9.20 -10.74 -3.32
CA VAL A 30 10.16 -11.30 -2.35
C VAL A 30 9.41 -11.72 -1.09
N LEU A 31 9.83 -12.83 -0.46
CA LEU A 31 9.30 -13.35 0.80
C LEU A 31 10.44 -13.71 1.74
N ARG A 32 10.36 -13.23 2.99
CA ARG A 32 11.23 -13.59 4.12
C ARG A 32 10.35 -14.22 5.22
N GLY A 33 10.54 -15.50 5.48
CA GLY A 33 9.72 -16.26 6.43
C GLY A 33 8.47 -16.86 5.78
N GLU A 34 7.35 -16.85 6.51
CA GLU A 34 6.11 -17.50 6.08
C GLU A 34 5.04 -16.50 5.60
N SER A 35 4.27 -16.90 4.59
CA SER A 35 3.09 -16.14 4.17
C SER A 35 2.09 -17.02 3.42
N LYS A 36 0.80 -16.67 3.54
CA LYS A 36 -0.29 -17.32 2.78
C LYS A 36 -0.26 -16.98 1.29
N ILE A 37 0.43 -15.90 0.91
CA ILE A 37 0.58 -15.45 -0.47
C ILE A 37 1.98 -15.84 -0.93
N SER A 38 2.07 -16.62 -2.00
CA SER A 38 3.34 -17.07 -2.57
C SER A 38 4.00 -15.96 -3.41
N VAL A 39 5.31 -16.04 -3.62
CA VAL A 39 6.02 -15.17 -4.58
C VAL A 39 5.45 -15.40 -5.98
N GLY A 40 5.26 -14.32 -6.75
CA GLY A 40 4.61 -14.30 -8.06
C GLY A 40 3.08 -14.22 -8.00
N GLN A 41 2.46 -14.33 -6.82
CA GLN A 41 1.02 -14.16 -6.67
C GLN A 41 0.64 -12.69 -6.48
N ARG A 42 -0.54 -12.35 -7.00
CA ARG A 42 -1.13 -11.01 -6.92
C ARG A 42 -2.24 -10.94 -5.87
N LEU A 43 -2.39 -9.77 -5.26
CA LEU A 43 -3.65 -9.41 -4.61
C LEU A 43 -4.77 -9.33 -5.66
N LYS A 44 -6.01 -9.59 -5.25
CA LYS A 44 -7.17 -9.64 -6.15
C LYS A 44 -8.37 -8.89 -5.54
N ASN A 45 -9.42 -8.72 -6.34
CA ASN A 45 -10.76 -8.26 -5.94
C ASN A 45 -10.86 -6.81 -5.44
N GLY A 46 -10.28 -5.83 -6.14
CA GLY A 46 -10.56 -4.42 -5.89
C GLY A 46 -9.93 -3.52 -6.95
N ARG A 47 -10.60 -2.43 -7.32
CA ARG A 47 -10.19 -1.52 -8.41
C ARG A 47 -9.31 -0.35 -7.94
N TYR A 48 -9.22 -0.15 -6.63
CA TYR A 48 -8.43 0.89 -5.99
C TYR A 48 -7.41 0.28 -5.03
N VAL A 49 -6.30 1.01 -4.84
CA VAL A 49 -5.23 0.65 -3.91
C VAL A 49 -5.18 1.65 -2.77
N GLY A 50 -5.57 1.22 -1.58
CA GLY A 50 -5.39 1.98 -0.36
C GLY A 50 -3.98 1.79 0.19
N ILE A 51 -3.24 2.88 0.36
CA ILE A 51 -1.96 2.89 1.08
C ILE A 51 -2.26 3.42 2.47
N THR A 52 -2.15 2.55 3.47
CA THR A 52 -2.53 2.84 4.86
C THR A 52 -1.40 2.44 5.81
N PRO A 53 -1.36 2.97 7.04
CA PRO A 53 -0.42 2.50 8.07
C PRO A 53 -0.52 0.98 8.33
N CYS A 54 -1.71 0.41 8.14
CA CYS A 54 -1.99 -1.00 8.36
C CYS A 54 -1.55 -1.93 7.22
N GLY A 55 -1.15 -1.38 6.06
CA GLY A 55 -0.83 -2.17 4.87
C GLY A 55 -1.31 -1.52 3.57
N ILE A 56 -1.03 -2.22 2.47
CA ILE A 56 -1.67 -1.99 1.18
C ILE A 56 -2.96 -2.80 1.12
N ILE A 57 -4.04 -2.18 0.65
CA ILE A 57 -5.38 -2.76 0.61
C ILE A 57 -5.95 -2.59 -0.80
N LEU A 58 -6.52 -3.65 -1.38
CA LEU A 58 -7.40 -3.55 -2.53
C LEU A 58 -8.84 -3.41 -2.08
N TYR A 59 -9.57 -2.48 -2.67
CA TYR A 59 -10.98 -2.26 -2.38
C TYR A 59 -11.72 -1.65 -3.56
N ASP A 60 -13.05 -1.64 -3.48
CA ASP A 60 -13.94 -0.96 -4.40
C ASP A 60 -14.68 0.19 -3.68
N GLU A 61 -14.96 1.28 -4.41
CA GLU A 61 -15.59 2.52 -3.94
C GLU A 61 -17.06 2.37 -3.51
N ASP A 62 -17.71 1.27 -3.88
CA ASP A 62 -19.14 1.27 -4.12
C ASP A 62 -20.00 0.79 -2.92
N HIS A 63 -19.48 0.78 -1.67
CA HIS A 63 -20.26 0.20 -0.56
C HIS A 63 -20.16 0.87 0.84
N PRO A 64 -21.25 1.53 1.30
CA PRO A 64 -22.49 1.81 0.56
C PRO A 64 -22.26 2.87 -0.53
N ARG A 65 -22.83 2.68 -1.73
CA ARG A 65 -22.78 3.66 -2.82
C ARG A 65 -23.11 5.06 -2.33
N GLY A 66 -22.13 5.95 -2.31
CA GLY A 66 -22.34 7.37 -2.13
C GLY A 66 -23.10 7.98 -3.32
N ILE A 67 -23.68 9.17 -3.11
CA ILE A 67 -24.30 9.95 -4.19
C ILE A 67 -23.20 10.55 -5.11
N GLU A 68 -21.99 10.73 -4.56
CA GLU A 68 -20.82 11.24 -5.29
C GLU A 68 -20.00 10.09 -5.86
N ARG A 69 -19.48 10.28 -7.09
CA ARG A 69 -18.62 9.32 -7.82
C ARG A 69 -17.13 9.48 -7.48
N SER A 70 -16.85 9.93 -6.27
CA SER A 70 -15.48 10.07 -5.78
C SER A 70 -15.08 8.78 -5.07
N PRO A 71 -13.89 8.23 -5.38
CA PRO A 71 -13.38 7.07 -4.66
C PRO A 71 -13.38 7.31 -3.16
N GLN A 72 -14.09 6.46 -2.42
CA GLN A 72 -14.07 6.50 -0.95
C GLN A 72 -12.65 6.28 -0.45
N LYS A 73 -12.30 6.90 0.67
CA LYS A 73 -11.02 6.61 1.32
C LYS A 73 -11.04 5.19 1.90
N PRO A 74 -9.89 4.50 1.99
CA PRO A 74 -9.83 3.14 2.52
C PRO A 74 -10.53 2.99 3.88
N GLU A 75 -10.38 3.97 4.78
CA GLU A 75 -10.97 3.98 6.12
C GLU A 75 -12.50 4.15 6.14
N GLU A 76 -13.09 4.64 5.05
CA GLU A 76 -14.54 4.82 4.89
C GLU A 76 -15.22 3.57 4.32
N VAL A 77 -14.42 2.66 3.74
CA VAL A 77 -14.89 1.43 3.13
C VAL A 77 -14.93 0.32 4.17
N ASN A 78 -16.07 -0.36 4.25
CA ASN A 78 -16.21 -1.51 5.16
C ASN A 78 -15.24 -2.62 4.74
N ILE A 79 -14.44 -3.10 5.70
CA ILE A 79 -13.41 -4.12 5.51
C ILE A 79 -13.90 -5.42 4.87
N ALA A 80 -15.20 -5.73 4.97
CA ALA A 80 -15.81 -6.90 4.32
C ALA A 80 -15.77 -6.83 2.79
N PHE A 81 -15.56 -5.62 2.23
CA PHE A 81 -15.45 -5.37 0.78
C PHE A 81 -14.00 -5.15 0.34
N TYR A 82 -13.03 -5.42 1.21
CA TYR A 82 -11.63 -5.44 0.79
C TYR A 82 -11.34 -6.73 0.02
N GLY A 83 -10.68 -6.60 -1.13
CA GLY A 83 -10.29 -7.74 -1.95
C GLY A 83 -9.08 -8.49 -1.43
N GLY A 84 -8.13 -7.74 -0.90
CA GLY A 84 -6.88 -8.27 -0.39
C GLY A 84 -6.14 -7.20 0.40
N LYS A 85 -5.34 -7.63 1.38
CA LYS A 85 -4.50 -6.73 2.16
C LYS A 85 -3.15 -7.34 2.48
N THR A 86 -2.16 -6.49 2.64
CA THR A 86 -0.86 -6.88 3.17
C THR A 86 -0.82 -6.74 4.70
N THR A 87 0.30 -7.14 5.29
CA THR A 87 0.68 -6.71 6.66
C THR A 87 1.11 -5.23 6.64
N PRO A 88 1.33 -4.60 7.81
CA PRO A 88 1.78 -3.22 7.90
C PRO A 88 3.00 -2.94 7.03
N ILE A 89 3.00 -1.74 6.45
CA ILE A 89 4.08 -1.24 5.60
C ILE A 89 5.24 -0.84 6.51
N ILE A 90 6.43 -1.34 6.20
CA ILE A 90 7.69 -0.91 6.79
C ILE A 90 8.13 0.38 6.09
N ALA A 91 8.22 0.35 4.76
CA ALA A 91 8.62 1.50 3.94
C ALA A 91 8.22 1.32 2.47
N LEU A 92 8.24 2.41 1.70
CA LEU A 92 8.00 2.43 0.26
C LEU A 92 9.24 2.89 -0.51
N PHE A 93 9.45 2.35 -1.71
CA PHE A 93 10.62 2.65 -2.53
C PHE A 93 10.28 2.73 -4.02
N LEU A 94 10.95 3.62 -4.76
CA LEU A 94 10.93 3.59 -6.22
C LEU A 94 11.89 2.53 -6.81
N SER A 95 12.84 2.02 -6.02
CA SER A 95 13.84 1.04 -6.44
C SER A 95 13.64 -0.32 -5.77
N LYS A 96 13.63 -1.39 -6.58
CA LYS A 96 13.55 -2.78 -6.11
C LYS A 96 14.74 -3.16 -5.22
N ASP A 97 15.94 -2.72 -5.56
CA ASP A 97 17.17 -3.09 -4.85
C ASP A 97 17.17 -2.47 -3.45
N LYS A 98 16.76 -1.20 -3.34
CA LYS A 98 16.55 -0.54 -2.04
C LYS A 98 15.47 -1.24 -1.21
N ALA A 99 14.34 -1.59 -1.83
CA ALA A 99 13.27 -2.31 -1.14
C ALA A 99 13.74 -3.66 -0.58
N THR A 100 14.54 -4.40 -1.37
CA THR A 100 15.12 -5.68 -0.93
C THR A 100 16.13 -5.47 0.20
N THR A 101 16.97 -4.44 0.09
CA THR A 101 17.93 -4.06 1.16
C THR A 101 17.22 -3.72 2.47
N CYS A 102 16.10 -2.99 2.38
CA CYS A 102 15.24 -2.72 3.52
C CYS A 102 14.67 -4.01 4.11
N LEU A 103 14.14 -4.92 3.29
CA LEU A 103 13.63 -6.21 3.78
C LEU A 103 14.71 -7.03 4.50
N ASP A 104 15.96 -6.95 4.07
CA ASP A 104 17.08 -7.68 4.69
C ASP A 104 17.59 -7.05 5.99
N SER A 105 17.09 -5.85 6.36
CA SER A 105 17.46 -5.19 7.61
C SER A 105 16.88 -5.91 8.84
N GLU A 106 17.61 -5.79 9.95
CA GLU A 106 17.19 -6.29 11.26
C GLU A 106 16.24 -5.30 11.95
N ASP A 107 15.43 -5.83 12.86
CA ASP A 107 14.51 -5.08 13.73
C ASP A 107 13.62 -4.09 12.95
N LEU A 108 12.99 -4.57 11.86
CA LEU A 108 12.07 -3.75 11.07
C LEU A 108 10.79 -3.45 11.84
N GLU A 109 10.45 -2.17 11.91
CA GLU A 109 9.22 -1.69 12.54
C GLU A 109 8.24 -1.14 11.49
N PRO A 110 6.91 -1.23 11.71
CA PRO A 110 5.94 -0.55 10.86
C PRO A 110 6.27 0.93 10.73
N SER A 111 6.31 1.45 9.50
CA SER A 111 6.73 2.83 9.19
C SER A 111 8.10 3.19 9.75
N ASP A 112 9.09 2.36 9.46
CA ASP A 112 10.44 2.47 9.97
C ASP A 112 11.09 3.81 9.57
N SER A 113 11.43 4.62 10.58
CA SER A 113 11.99 5.97 10.40
C SER A 113 13.31 5.99 9.61
N ARG A 114 14.06 4.88 9.56
CA ARG A 114 15.29 4.76 8.77
C ARG A 114 15.05 4.98 7.28
N TRP A 115 13.83 4.74 6.81
CA TRP A 115 13.43 4.78 5.40
C TRP A 115 12.32 5.82 5.13
N GLU A 116 12.21 6.82 6.00
CA GLU A 116 11.19 7.86 5.88
C GLU A 116 11.33 8.66 4.58
N ASN A 117 12.56 8.98 4.17
CA ASN A 117 12.81 9.76 2.96
C ASN A 117 12.34 9.04 1.70
N GLU A 118 12.67 7.75 1.57
CA GLU A 118 12.20 6.91 0.46
C GLU A 118 10.68 6.79 0.46
N THR A 119 10.08 6.62 1.64
CA THR A 119 8.62 6.54 1.76
C THR A 119 7.96 7.84 1.33
N ARG A 120 8.48 8.99 1.79
CA ARG A 120 7.99 10.33 1.43
C ARG A 120 8.12 10.60 -0.06
N GLU A 121 9.22 10.17 -0.67
CA GLU A 121 9.44 10.29 -2.12
C GLU A 121 8.35 9.56 -2.92
N VAL A 122 7.99 8.34 -2.51
CA VAL A 122 6.90 7.59 -3.14
C VAL A 122 5.55 8.27 -2.93
N LEU A 123 5.22 8.66 -1.69
CA LEU A 123 3.94 9.31 -1.39
C LEU A 123 3.76 10.63 -2.16
N ASN A 124 4.82 11.44 -2.24
CA ASN A 124 4.83 12.67 -3.05
C ASN A 124 4.65 12.38 -4.54
N SER A 125 5.24 11.30 -5.05
CA SER A 125 5.13 10.89 -6.46
C SER A 125 3.72 10.40 -6.80
N ILE A 126 3.02 9.78 -5.85
CA ILE A 126 1.61 9.41 -6.00
C ILE A 126 0.74 10.66 -6.00
N GLY A 127 0.98 11.57 -5.06
CA GLY A 127 0.20 12.79 -4.88
C GLY A 127 -1.19 12.55 -4.29
N ASN A 128 -1.93 13.63 -4.04
CA ASN A 128 -3.21 13.58 -3.30
C ASN A 128 -4.42 13.19 -4.15
N ASN A 129 -4.30 13.20 -5.49
CA ASN A 129 -5.44 13.03 -6.41
C ASN A 129 -5.19 11.90 -7.43
N HIS A 130 -4.45 10.86 -7.06
CA HIS A 130 -4.18 9.76 -7.99
C HIS A 130 -5.47 8.94 -8.25
N PRO A 131 -5.80 8.61 -9.50
CA PRO A 131 -7.09 7.97 -9.86
C PRO A 131 -7.27 6.52 -9.41
N VAL A 132 -6.28 5.93 -8.72
CA VAL A 132 -6.23 4.49 -8.41
C VAL A 132 -5.59 4.27 -7.05
N LEU A 133 -4.47 4.94 -6.78
CA LEU A 133 -3.74 4.88 -5.52
C LEU A 133 -4.32 5.93 -4.57
N ILE A 134 -4.83 5.53 -3.42
CA ILE A 134 -5.45 6.43 -2.44
C ILE A 134 -4.65 6.34 -1.15
N ILE A 135 -4.04 7.47 -0.79
CA ILE A 135 -3.25 7.58 0.43
C ILE A 135 -4.21 7.88 1.58
N SER A 136 -4.26 6.97 2.55
CA SER A 136 -4.96 7.19 3.81
C SER A 136 -3.97 7.55 4.90
N TYR A 137 -4.22 8.69 5.53
CA TYR A 137 -3.48 9.15 6.71
C TYR A 137 -4.19 8.77 8.01
N TRP A 138 -5.29 8.01 7.95
CA TRP A 138 -6.04 7.66 9.15
C TRP A 138 -5.23 6.71 10.02
N SER A 139 -4.96 7.15 11.25
CA SER A 139 -4.61 6.25 12.33
C SER A 139 -5.32 6.70 13.62
N PRO A 140 -5.94 5.77 14.35
CA PRO A 140 -6.52 6.08 15.65
C PRO A 140 -5.45 6.24 16.76
N ASP A 141 -4.15 6.05 16.47
CA ASP A 141 -3.09 6.07 17.50
C ASP A 141 -1.70 6.55 17.02
N LEU A 142 -1.63 7.63 16.22
CA LEU A 142 -0.34 8.15 15.72
C LEU A 142 -0.13 9.65 15.97
N SER A 143 -0.01 10.03 17.25
CA SER A 143 0.64 11.28 17.65
C SER A 143 2.14 11.37 17.27
N GLN A 144 2.66 10.35 16.57
CA GLN A 144 4.09 10.14 16.31
C GLN A 144 4.51 10.44 14.86
N PHE A 145 3.55 10.75 13.98
CA PHE A 145 3.82 11.02 12.57
C PHE A 145 3.67 12.50 12.28
N HIS A 146 4.77 13.20 12.05
CA HIS A 146 4.75 14.50 11.39
C HIS A 146 4.70 14.29 9.87
N PHE A 147 3.49 14.14 9.34
CA PHE A 147 3.28 14.39 7.91
C PHE A 147 3.35 15.90 7.68
N PRO A 148 3.99 16.37 6.59
CA PRO A 148 3.95 17.79 6.26
C PRO A 148 2.49 18.19 5.98
N GLU A 149 1.94 19.02 6.86
CA GLU A 149 0.74 19.80 6.57
C GLU A 149 1.11 20.81 5.47
N ASN A 150 0.33 20.82 4.38
CA ASN A 150 0.32 21.95 3.46
C ASN A 150 -0.69 22.98 3.95
#